data_AF-A0A1I4NDH9-F1
#
_entry.id   AF-A0A1I4NDH9-F1
#
_cell.length_a   1.000
_cell.length_b   1.000
_cell.length_c   1.000
_cell.angle_alpha   90.00
_cell.angle_beta   90.00
_cell.angle_gamma   90.00
#
_symmetry.space_group_name_H-M   'P 1'
#
loop_
_entity.id
_entity.type
_entity.pdbx_description
1 polymer ?
#
loop_
_entity_poly.entity_id
_entity_poly.type
_entity_poly.pdbx_seq_one_letter_code
_entity_poly.pdbx_strand_id
1 'polypeptide(L)'
;MKSTPKLRKSATRKEWVKHWCPPRPLAGLEVLEKILNRHVQVACPESRLVVAVIVLAIQDCLDRSDSKQRQEARRFIMGSHLQYWCDLIGLHPDFVRAIARKAGYLASEERHWQRVSAKVPMLTKSEDNASKSPIPPIICH
;
A
#
# COMPACT_ATOMS: atom_id res chain seq x y z
N MET A 1 -30.42 -27.88 30.33
CA MET A 1 -29.22 -27.03 30.46
C MET A 1 -28.41 -27.16 29.18
N LYS A 2 -28.35 -26.12 28.33
CA LYS A 2 -27.56 -26.15 27.08
C LYS A 2 -26.12 -25.81 27.43
N SER A 3 -25.20 -26.77 27.31
CA SER A 3 -23.77 -26.56 27.51
C SER A 3 -23.21 -25.75 26.33
N THR A 4 -22.72 -24.55 26.61
CA THR A 4 -21.98 -23.74 25.63
C THR A 4 -20.65 -24.43 25.30
N PRO A 5 -20.30 -24.64 24.01
CA PRO A 5 -19.03 -25.21 23.65
C PRO A 5 -17.90 -24.24 24.01
N LYS A 6 -16.95 -24.69 24.84
CA LYS A 6 -15.73 -23.95 25.17
C LYS A 6 -14.92 -23.73 23.89
N LEU A 7 -14.70 -22.46 23.50
CA LEU A 7 -13.76 -22.11 22.43
C LEU A 7 -12.38 -22.70 22.76
N ARG A 8 -11.91 -23.66 21.96
CA ARG A 8 -10.54 -24.16 22.02
C ARG A 8 -9.62 -23.00 21.65
N LYS A 9 -8.73 -22.61 22.57
CA LYS A 9 -7.68 -21.62 22.30
C LYS A 9 -6.81 -22.17 21.16
N SER A 10 -6.86 -21.54 19.98
CA SER A 10 -6.00 -21.92 18.86
C SER A 10 -4.53 -21.73 19.26
N ALA A 11 -3.70 -22.74 18.97
CA ALA A 11 -2.27 -22.62 19.19
C ALA A 11 -1.72 -21.54 18.25
N THR A 12 -1.05 -20.52 18.78
CA THR A 12 -0.42 -19.46 17.99
C THR A 12 1.10 -19.61 18.06
N ARG A 13 1.79 -19.64 16.91
CA ARG A 13 3.26 -19.61 16.84
C ARG A 13 3.73 -18.17 16.72
N LYS A 14 4.82 -17.83 17.42
CA LYS A 14 5.53 -16.56 17.22
C LYS A 14 6.44 -16.72 16.00
N GLU A 15 6.19 -15.92 14.97
CA GLU A 15 7.00 -15.87 13.76
C GLU A 15 7.53 -14.45 13.54
N TRP A 16 8.79 -14.33 13.12
CA TRP A 16 9.41 -13.04 12.83
C TRP A 16 9.09 -12.64 11.40
N VAL A 17 8.11 -11.74 11.23
CA VAL A 17 7.66 -11.26 9.93
C VAL A 17 8.27 -9.88 9.64
N LYS A 18 8.64 -9.63 8.38
CA LYS A 18 9.03 -8.28 7.95
C LYS A 18 7.76 -7.42 7.87
N HIS A 19 7.66 -6.43 8.74
CA HIS A 19 6.55 -5.49 8.79
C HIS A 19 7.00 -4.14 8.24
N TRP A 20 6.19 -3.56 7.36
CA TRP A 20 6.42 -2.21 6.86
C TRP A 20 5.99 -1.19 7.91
N CYS A 21 6.93 -0.40 8.42
CA CYS A 21 6.67 0.66 9.39
C CYS A 21 6.99 2.01 8.75
N PRO A 22 6.05 2.64 8.00
CA PRO A 22 6.34 3.86 7.27
C PRO A 22 6.74 4.98 8.24
N PRO A 23 7.63 5.89 7.83
CA PRO A 23 7.95 7.07 8.62
C PRO A 23 6.70 7.92 8.83
N ARG A 24 6.72 8.72 9.90
CA ARG A 24 5.73 9.77 10.07
C ARG A 24 6.04 10.90 9.07
N PRO A 25 5.14 11.24 8.15
CA PRO A 25 5.35 12.35 7.23
C PRO A 25 5.42 13.66 8.03
N LEU A 26 6.30 14.56 7.59
CA LEU A 26 6.54 15.85 8.25
C LEU A 26 5.48 16.89 7.91
N ALA A 27 4.85 16.74 6.75
CA ALA A 27 3.77 17.61 6.28
C ALA A 27 2.53 16.78 5.99
N GLY A 28 1.36 17.29 6.38
CA GLY A 28 0.08 16.67 6.03
C GLY A 28 -0.31 16.92 4.57
N LEU A 29 -1.29 16.15 4.09
CA LEU A 29 -1.79 16.22 2.71
C LEU A 29 -2.34 17.60 2.34
N GLU A 30 -3.06 18.25 3.27
CA GLU A 30 -3.58 19.60 3.06
C GLU A 30 -2.48 20.64 2.80
N VAL A 31 -1.33 20.48 3.45
CA VAL A 31 -0.19 21.39 3.28
C VAL A 31 0.44 21.17 1.91
N LEU A 32 0.59 19.90 1.50
CA LEU A 32 1.08 19.56 0.16
C LEU A 32 0.16 20.12 -0.93
N GLU A 33 -1.14 19.89 -0.80
CA GLU A 33 -2.14 20.40 -1.74
C GLU A 33 -2.11 21.92 -1.84
N LYS A 34 -2.03 22.63 -0.70
CA LYS A 34 -1.91 24.10 -0.68
C LYS A 34 -0.63 24.60 -1.34
N ILE A 35 0.50 23.95 -1.11
CA ILE A 35 1.79 24.33 -1.71
C ILE A 35 1.72 24.10 -3.22
N LEU A 36 1.30 22.93 -3.67
CA LEU A 36 1.25 22.60 -5.10
C LEU A 36 0.29 23.52 -5.85
N ASN A 37 -0.91 23.76 -5.32
CA ASN A 37 -1.89 24.68 -5.95
C ASN A 37 -1.39 26.12 -6.07
N ARG A 38 -0.48 26.59 -5.20
CA ARG A 38 0.15 27.93 -5.34
C ARG A 38 1.12 28.03 -6.50
N HIS A 39 1.65 26.89 -6.97
CA HIS A 39 2.64 26.82 -8.05
C HIS A 39 2.06 26.36 -9.38
N VAL A 40 0.73 26.17 -9.45
CA VAL A 40 0.02 25.87 -10.70
C VAL A 40 -0.06 27.14 -11.54
N GLN A 41 0.13 27.00 -12.86
CA GLN A 41 0.10 28.13 -13.79
C GLN A 41 -1.32 28.71 -13.98
N VAL A 42 -2.35 27.86 -14.00
CA VAL A 42 -3.76 28.26 -14.14
C VAL A 42 -4.61 27.64 -13.04
N ALA A 43 -5.17 28.48 -12.16
CA ALA A 43 -6.07 28.05 -11.12
C ALA A 43 -7.48 27.79 -11.70
N CYS A 44 -7.81 26.52 -11.91
CA CYS A 44 -9.11 26.05 -12.39
C CYS A 44 -9.53 24.79 -11.61
N PRO A 45 -10.80 24.39 -11.61
CA PRO A 45 -11.23 23.17 -10.92
C PRO A 45 -10.52 21.91 -11.45
N GLU A 46 -10.20 21.86 -12.74
CA GLU A 46 -9.48 20.75 -13.37
C GLU A 46 -8.04 20.63 -12.84
N SER A 47 -7.33 21.76 -12.70
CA SER A 47 -5.96 21.74 -12.18
C SER A 47 -5.91 21.33 -10.70
N ARG A 48 -6.91 21.72 -9.91
CA ARG A 48 -7.07 21.25 -8.52
C ARG A 48 -7.27 19.73 -8.45
N LEU A 49 -8.04 19.15 -9.37
CA LEU A 49 -8.22 17.69 -9.45
C LEU A 49 -6.89 16.99 -9.76
N VAL A 50 -6.13 17.50 -10.72
CA VAL A 50 -4.79 16.96 -11.05
C VAL A 50 -3.86 17.03 -9.85
N VAL A 51 -3.81 18.18 -9.14
CA VAL A 51 -3.02 18.32 -7.93
C VAL A 51 -3.46 17.32 -6.85
N ALA A 52 -4.76 17.15 -6.63
CA ALA A 52 -5.28 16.19 -5.66
C ALA A 52 -4.85 14.76 -5.99
N VAL A 53 -4.89 14.35 -7.27
CA VAL A 53 -4.39 13.04 -7.72
C VAL A 53 -2.90 12.87 -7.43
N ILE A 54 -2.09 13.90 -7.70
CA ILE A 54 -0.65 13.86 -7.40
C ILE A 54 -0.40 13.74 -5.89
N VAL A 55 -1.14 14.48 -5.05
CA VAL A 55 -1.03 14.42 -3.59
C VAL A 55 -1.42 13.04 -3.06
N LEU A 56 -2.47 12.42 -3.61
CA LEU A 56 -2.85 11.04 -3.27
C LEU A 56 -1.77 10.05 -3.69
N ALA A 57 -1.19 10.18 -4.88
CA ALA A 57 -0.08 9.32 -5.29
C ALA A 57 1.15 9.46 -4.36
N ILE A 58 1.40 10.66 -3.82
CA ILE A 58 2.43 10.87 -2.78
C ILE A 58 2.05 10.14 -1.48
N GLN A 59 0.79 10.20 -1.05
CA GLN A 59 0.30 9.48 0.14
C GLN A 59 0.45 7.96 -0.02
N ASP A 60 0.10 7.44 -1.20
CA ASP A 60 0.15 6.01 -1.52
C ASP A 60 1.58 5.46 -1.49
N CYS A 61 2.61 6.32 -1.63
CA CYS A 61 4.01 5.92 -1.41
C CYS A 61 4.30 5.45 0.03
N LEU A 62 3.43 5.75 0.99
CA LEU A 62 3.54 5.32 2.39
C LEU A 62 2.50 4.26 2.78
N ASP A 63 1.71 3.74 1.83
CA ASP A 63 0.65 2.78 2.16
C ASP A 63 1.22 1.52 2.83
N ARG A 64 0.48 1.03 3.83
CA ARG A 64 0.85 -0.11 4.68
C ARG A 64 0.28 -1.43 4.20
N SER A 65 -0.85 -1.37 3.52
CA SER A 65 -1.65 -2.56 3.23
C SER A 65 -1.19 -3.23 1.93
N ASP A 66 -0.93 -2.44 0.89
CA ASP A 66 -0.62 -2.97 -0.43
C ASP A 66 0.79 -2.56 -0.90
N SER A 67 1.70 -3.55 -0.91
CA SER A 67 3.05 -3.34 -1.43
C SER A 67 3.09 -3.06 -2.93
N LYS A 68 2.12 -3.56 -3.71
CA LYS A 68 2.04 -3.29 -5.15
C LYS A 68 1.59 -1.85 -5.38
N GLN A 69 0.56 -1.40 -4.68
CA GLN A 69 0.10 -0.01 -4.77
C GLN A 69 1.23 0.97 -4.40
N ARG A 70 1.97 0.68 -3.33
CA ARG A 70 3.15 1.49 -2.96
C ARG A 70 4.20 1.53 -4.07
N GLN A 71 4.51 0.40 -4.69
CA GLN A 71 5.50 0.33 -5.76
C GLN A 71 5.05 1.09 -7.02
N GLU A 72 3.78 0.96 -7.41
CA GLU A 72 3.21 1.70 -8.53
C GLU A 72 3.15 3.21 -8.25
N ALA A 73 2.77 3.61 -7.04
CA ALA A 73 2.79 5.01 -6.62
C ALA A 73 4.21 5.60 -6.70
N ARG A 74 5.22 4.87 -6.23
CA ARG A 74 6.63 5.30 -6.33
C ARG A 74 7.09 5.36 -7.79
N ARG A 75 6.71 4.38 -8.61
CA ARG A 75 7.00 4.36 -10.05
C ARG A 75 6.35 5.54 -10.77
N PHE A 76 5.14 5.92 -10.39
CA PHE A 76 4.44 7.08 -10.92
C PHE A 76 5.19 8.38 -10.57
N ILE A 77 5.50 8.61 -9.28
CA ILE A 77 6.16 9.85 -8.80
C ILE A 77 7.60 9.97 -9.30
N MET A 78 8.35 8.86 -9.33
CA MET A 78 9.75 8.87 -9.79
C MET A 78 9.89 8.76 -11.31
N GLY A 79 8.87 8.24 -11.99
CA GLY A 79 8.89 7.99 -13.43
C GLY A 79 8.54 9.20 -14.29
N SER A 80 8.36 8.92 -15.58
CA SER A 80 7.97 9.89 -16.62
C SER A 80 6.49 10.21 -16.61
N HIS A 81 5.63 9.35 -16.06
CA HIS A 81 4.18 9.61 -15.99
C HIS A 81 3.88 10.93 -15.26
N LEU A 82 4.59 11.23 -14.16
CA LEU A 82 4.44 12.49 -13.45
C LEU A 82 4.67 13.72 -14.34
N GLN A 83 5.59 13.65 -15.31
CA GLN A 83 5.87 14.75 -16.25
C GLN A 83 4.60 15.14 -17.00
N TYR A 84 3.90 14.17 -17.59
CA TYR A 84 2.66 14.40 -18.33
C TYR A 84 1.60 15.12 -17.48
N TRP A 85 1.39 14.67 -16.24
CA TRP A 85 0.41 15.30 -15.35
C TRP A 85 0.82 16.71 -14.91
N CYS A 86 2.12 16.94 -14.72
CA CYS A 86 2.65 18.25 -14.36
C CYS A 86 2.56 19.24 -15.53
N ASP A 87 2.80 18.79 -16.76
CA ASP A 87 2.71 19.61 -17.97
C ASP A 87 1.28 20.15 -18.18
N LEU A 88 0.24 19.36 -17.83
CA LEU A 88 -1.16 19.78 -17.91
C LEU A 88 -1.49 20.99 -17.02
N ILE A 89 -0.77 21.17 -15.91
CA ILE A 89 -1.02 22.24 -14.91
C ILE A 89 0.10 23.28 -14.85
N GLY A 90 1.08 23.20 -15.75
CA GLY A 90 2.23 24.09 -15.80
C GLY A 90 3.14 24.00 -14.58
N LEU A 91 3.25 22.80 -13.98
CA LEU A 91 4.04 22.56 -12.78
C LEU A 91 5.32 21.81 -13.14
N HIS A 92 6.40 21.99 -12.36
CA HIS A 92 7.66 21.28 -12.62
C HIS A 92 7.71 19.95 -11.85
N PRO A 93 7.94 18.79 -12.48
CA PRO A 93 7.90 17.51 -11.77
C PRO A 93 9.02 17.36 -10.73
N ASP A 94 10.19 17.97 -10.94
CA ASP A 94 11.23 17.97 -9.90
C ASP A 94 10.84 18.77 -8.66
N PHE A 95 9.98 19.77 -8.80
CA PHE A 95 9.43 20.49 -7.64
C PHE A 95 8.54 19.53 -6.83
N VAL A 96 7.66 18.77 -7.47
CA VAL A 96 6.85 17.73 -6.80
C VAL A 96 7.74 16.72 -6.08
N ARG A 97 8.75 16.18 -6.77
CA ARG A 97 9.69 15.21 -6.20
C ARG A 97 10.45 15.79 -5.00
N ALA A 98 10.89 17.04 -5.09
CA ALA A 98 11.58 17.72 -4.01
C ALA A 98 10.68 17.90 -2.78
N ILE A 99 9.42 18.31 -2.99
CA ILE A 99 8.42 18.44 -1.94
C ILE A 99 8.12 17.08 -1.31
N ALA A 100 7.91 16.03 -2.11
CA ALA A 100 7.64 14.68 -1.60
C ALA A 100 8.81 14.11 -0.77
N ARG A 101 10.07 14.39 -1.16
CA ARG A 101 11.25 14.04 -0.36
C ARG A 101 11.31 14.85 0.94
N LYS A 102 11.13 16.17 0.88
CA LYS A 102 11.17 17.06 2.04
C LYS A 102 10.06 16.77 3.06
N ALA A 103 8.89 16.38 2.57
CA ALA A 103 7.76 16.00 3.41
C ALA A 103 7.89 14.58 4.01
N GLY A 104 8.90 13.80 3.58
CA GLY A 104 9.20 12.48 4.14
C GLY A 104 8.44 11.31 3.50
N TYR A 105 7.70 11.53 2.41
CA TYR A 105 6.91 10.50 1.73
C TYR A 105 7.77 9.55 0.88
N LEU A 106 8.88 10.04 0.33
CA LEU A 106 9.82 9.26 -0.47
C LEU A 106 10.99 8.69 0.35
N ALA A 107 10.77 8.32 1.61
CA ALA A 107 11.82 7.74 2.45
C ALA A 107 12.28 6.36 1.95
N SER A 108 13.58 6.03 2.08
CA SER A 108 14.13 4.73 1.70
C SER A 108 13.39 3.59 2.39
N GLU A 109 12.90 2.62 1.59
CA GLU A 109 12.10 1.51 2.10
C GLU A 109 12.91 0.60 3.03
N GLU A 110 14.18 0.37 2.71
CA GLU A 110 15.07 -0.56 3.41
C GLU A 110 15.21 -0.23 4.91
N ARG A 111 15.20 1.07 5.25
CA ARG A 111 15.33 1.54 6.64
C ARG A 111 14.06 1.36 7.48
N HIS A 112 12.93 1.08 6.84
CA HIS A 112 11.60 1.07 7.47
C HIS A 112 10.96 -0.31 7.55
N TRP A 113 11.61 -1.33 6.96
CA TRP A 113 11.26 -2.73 7.15
C TRP A 113 11.76 -3.22 8.50
N GLN A 114 10.86 -3.35 9.47
CA GLN A 114 11.18 -3.85 10.80
C GLN A 114 10.81 -5.34 10.93
N ARG A 115 11.66 -6.14 11.58
CA ARG A 115 11.29 -7.52 11.94
C ARG A 115 10.44 -7.48 13.19
N VAL A 116 9.14 -7.74 13.05
CA VAL A 116 8.19 -7.73 14.17
C VAL A 116 7.73 -9.16 14.44
N SER A 117 7.61 -9.53 15.71
CA SER A 117 7.07 -10.83 16.09
C SER A 117 5.55 -10.84 15.86
N ALA A 118 5.09 -11.55 14.84
CA ALA A 118 3.68 -11.78 14.59
C ALA A 118 3.23 -13.07 15.28
N LYS A 119 2.01 -13.08 15.83
CA LYS A 119 1.36 -14.30 16.33
C LYS A 119 0.56 -14.88 15.17
N VAL A 120 1.08 -15.93 14.54
CA VAL A 120 0.39 -16.60 13.44
C VAL A 120 -0.47 -17.73 14.02
N PRO A 121 -1.79 -17.79 13.73
CA PRO A 121 -2.63 -18.92 14.11
C PRO A 121 -2.07 -20.18 13.45
N MET A 122 -1.74 -21.20 14.24
CA MET A 122 -1.36 -22.49 13.67
C MET A 122 -2.62 -23.11 13.09
N LEU A 123 -2.68 -23.25 11.76
CA LEU A 123 -3.68 -24.07 11.11
C LEU A 123 -3.43 -25.51 11.58
N THR A 124 -4.25 -26.00 12.51
CA THR A 124 -4.27 -27.43 12.81
C THR A 124 -4.86 -28.10 11.59
N LYS A 125 -4.02 -28.82 10.86
CA LYS A 125 -4.44 -29.70 9.75
C LYS A 125 -5.50 -30.65 10.32
N SER A 126 -6.78 -30.42 10.00
CA SER A 126 -7.83 -31.41 10.24
C SER A 126 -7.60 -32.52 9.22
N GLU A 127 -6.99 -33.62 9.66
CA GLU A 127 -7.05 -34.89 8.95
C GLU A 127 -8.46 -35.43 9.07
N ASP A 128 -9.35 -35.00 8.18
CA ASP A 128 -10.59 -35.73 7.92
C ASP A 128 -10.30 -36.82 6.89
N ASN A 129 -9.92 -38.00 7.40
CA ASN A 129 -10.02 -39.26 6.68
C ASN A 129 -11.50 -39.51 6.37
N ALA A 130 -11.91 -39.31 5.13
CA ALA A 130 -13.16 -39.85 4.61
C ALA A 130 -13.00 -40.23 3.13
N SER A 131 -12.90 -41.54 2.91
CA SER A 131 -12.97 -42.28 1.66
C SER A 131 -13.69 -41.55 0.51
N LYS A 132 -12.96 -41.26 -0.57
CA LYS A 132 -13.54 -41.15 -1.91
C LYS A 132 -12.91 -42.22 -2.79
N SER A 133 -13.74 -43.17 -3.21
CA SER A 133 -13.40 -44.21 -4.17
C SER A 133 -12.96 -43.61 -5.52
N PRO A 134 -12.12 -44.32 -6.30
CA PRO A 134 -11.65 -43.83 -7.59
C PRO A 134 -12.77 -43.83 -8.63
N ILE A 135 -13.00 -42.70 -9.30
CA ILE A 135 -13.83 -42.60 -10.50
C ILE A 135 -12.94 -43.01 -11.70
N PRO A 136 -13.33 -43.98 -12.54
CA PRO A 136 -12.55 -44.35 -13.71
C PRO A 136 -12.63 -43.27 -14.82
N PRO A 137 -11.62 -43.17 -15.71
CA PRO A 137 -11.61 -42.20 -16.79
C PRO A 137 -12.61 -42.59 -17.89
N ILE A 138 -13.39 -41.61 -18.34
CA ILE A 138 -14.25 -41.72 -19.53
C ILE A 138 -13.35 -41.71 -20.76
N ILE A 139 -13.32 -42.82 -21.51
CA ILE A 139 -12.71 -42.90 -22.84
C ILE A 139 -13.76 -42.43 -23.84
N CYS A 140 -13.46 -41.35 -24.57
CA CYS A 140 -14.24 -40.94 -25.73
C CYS A 140 -13.73 -41.71 -26.95
N HIS A 141 -14.63 -42.41 -27.65
CA HIS A 141 -14.43 -42.94 -28.99
C HIS A 141 -14.85 -41.90 -30.03
#